data_AF-A0A954M8F6-F1
#
_entry.id   AF-A0A954M8F6-F1
#
_cell.length_a   1.000
_cell.length_b   1.000
_cell.length_c   1.000
_cell.angle_alpha   90.00
_cell.angle_beta   90.00
_cell.angle_gamma   90.00
#
_symmetry.space_group_name_H-M   'P 1'
#
loop_
_entity.id
_entity.type
_entity.pdbx_description
1 polymer ?
#
loop_
_entity_poly.entity_id
_entity_poly.type
_entity_poly.pdbx_seq_one_letter_code
_entity_poly.pdbx_strand_id
1 'polypeptide(L)' 'MRLTLRTLLAYVDDTLPAVQAREIGTRIAESPEAAKLMQKLREVIRRRRVSAPSLTGPGSGPDPNLVAEYLESS' A
#
# COMPACT_ATOMS: atom_id res chain seq x y z
N MET A 1 9.83 17.47 8.98
CA MET A 1 9.59 16.10 8.43
C MET A 1 9.57 16.12 6.90
N ARG A 2 9.83 14.97 6.24
CA ARG A 2 9.70 14.79 4.78
C ARG A 2 8.41 14.04 4.47
N LEU A 3 7.59 14.54 3.53
CA LEU A 3 6.45 13.78 3.01
C LEU A 3 6.96 12.70 2.06
N THR A 4 6.83 11.44 2.47
CA THR A 4 7.14 10.27 1.64
C THR A 4 5.93 9.36 1.59
N LEU A 5 5.84 8.49 0.59
CA LEU A 5 4.75 7.51 0.49
C LEU A 5 4.63 6.66 1.77
N ARG A 6 5.76 6.23 2.34
CA ARG A 6 5.80 5.50 3.62
C ARG A 6 5.15 6.29 4.76
N THR A 7 5.45 7.58 4.84
CA THR A 7 4.88 8.46 5.87
C THR A 7 3.37 8.65 5.68
N LEU A 8 2.91 8.75 4.44
CA LEU A 8 1.48 8.88 4.12
C LEU A 8 0.71 7.59 4.39
N LEU A 9 1.31 6.42 4.12
CA LEU A 9 0.75 5.12 4.49
C LEU A 9 0.62 4.99 6.01
N ALA A 10 1.69 5.28 6.76
CA ALA A 10 1.67 5.24 8.22
C ALA A 10 0.60 6.17 8.83
N TYR A 11 0.34 7.32 8.19
CA TYR A 11 -0.74 8.24 8.57
C TYR A 11 -2.14 7.67 8.28
N VAL A 12 -2.34 6.98 7.15
CA VAL A 12 -3.63 6.33 6.84
C VAL A 12 -3.91 5.16 7.77
N ASP A 13 -2.87 4.41 8.16
CA ASP A 13 -2.99 3.26 9.05
C ASP A 13 -3.01 3.63 10.54
N ASP A 14 -3.01 4.92 10.88
CA ASP A 14 -3.01 5.45 12.25
C ASP A 14 -1.88 4.90 13.14
N THR A 15 -0.70 4.68 12.55
CA THR A 15 0.48 4.09 13.24
C THR A 15 1.48 5.14 13.74
N LEU A 16 1.18 6.42 13.55
CA LEU A 16 2.07 7.52 13.90
C LEU A 16 1.78 8.08 15.29
N PRO A 17 2.80 8.58 16.02
CA PRO A 17 2.56 9.36 17.22
C PRO A 17 1.69 10.60 16.94
N ALA A 18 0.80 10.96 17.87
CA ALA A 18 -0.20 12.01 17.68
C ALA A 18 0.37 13.37 17.21
N VAL A 19 1.56 13.75 17.70
CA VAL A 19 2.25 14.98 17.29
C VAL A 19 2.65 14.92 15.80
N GLN A 20 3.21 13.80 15.34
CA GLN A 20 3.59 13.62 13.94
C GLN A 20 2.36 13.55 13.03
N ALA A 21 1.29 12.87 13.46
CA ALA A 21 0.06 12.80 12.71
C ALA A 21 -0.53 14.19 12.45
N ARG A 22 -0.55 15.08 13.47
CA ARG A 22 -0.99 16.47 13.32
C ARG A 22 -0.14 17.25 12.32
N GLU A 23 1.19 17.19 12.45
CA GLU A 23 2.10 17.87 11.53
C GLU A 23 1.94 17.40 10.07
N ILE A 24 1.77 16.09 9.87
CA ILE A 24 1.55 15.51 8.55
C ILE A 24 0.19 15.93 8.00
N GLY A 25 -0.86 15.94 8.82
CA GLY A 25 -2.18 16.43 8.46
C GLY A 25 -2.15 17.86 7.92
N THR A 26 -1.46 18.77 8.62
CA THR A 26 -1.27 20.16 8.17
C THR A 26 -0.55 20.23 6.84
N ARG A 27 0.56 19.50 6.69
CA ARG A 27 1.35 19.50 5.44
C ARG A 27 0.61 18.90 4.25
N ILE A 28 -0.27 17.93 4.47
CA ILE A 28 -1.15 17.39 3.43
C ILE A 28 -2.17 18.46 3.00
N ALA A 29 -2.69 19.25 3.93
CA ALA A 29 -3.64 20.33 3.63
C ALA A 29 -2.99 21.49 2.87
N GLU A 30 -1.73 21.81 3.17
CA GLU A 30 -0.97 22.89 2.52
C GLU A 30 -0.43 22.52 1.12
N SER A 31 -0.34 21.22 0.79
CA SER A 31 0.19 20.73 -0.49
C SER A 31 -0.92 20.09 -1.34
N PRO A 32 -1.36 20.74 -2.44
CA PRO A 32 -2.35 20.19 -3.35
C PRO A 32 -1.93 18.83 -3.94
N GLU A 33 -0.64 18.63 -4.18
CA GLU A 33 -0.06 17.39 -4.70
C GLU A 33 -0.16 16.26 -3.67
N ALA A 34 0.16 16.54 -2.40
CA ALA A 34 0.02 15.59 -1.31
C ALA A 34 -1.45 15.23 -1.08
N ALA A 35 -2.36 16.21 -1.14
CA ALA A 35 -3.80 15.98 -1.03
C ALA A 35 -4.30 15.05 -2.15
N LYS A 36 -3.89 15.29 -3.40
CA LYS A 36 -4.22 14.43 -4.55
C LYS A 36 -3.68 13.01 -4.41
N LEU A 37 -2.43 12.86 -3.96
CA LEU A 37 -1.83 11.55 -3.70
C LEU A 37 -2.58 10.80 -2.60
N MET A 38 -2.95 11.49 -1.53
CA MET A 38 -3.69 10.93 -0.41
C MET A 38 -5.12 10.50 -0.81
N GLN A 39 -5.77 11.23 -1.73
CA GLN A 39 -7.04 10.79 -2.32
C GLN A 39 -6.89 9.46 -3.10
N LYS A 40 -5.89 9.36 -3.99
CA LYS A 40 -5.59 8.12 -4.72
C LYS A 40 -5.30 6.96 -3.77
N LEU A 41 -4.54 7.22 -2.71
CA LEU A 41 -4.19 6.20 -1.73
C LEU A 41 -5.43 5.64 -1.02
N ARG A 42 -6.31 6.52 -0.54
CA ARG A 42 -7.59 6.10 0.07
C ARG A 42 -8.49 5.35 -0.91
N GLU A 43 -8.51 5.75 -2.17
CA GLU A 43 -9.26 5.05 -3.21
C GLU A 43 -8.75 3.61 -3.36
N VAL A 44 -7.44 3.42 -3.49
CA VAL A 44 -6.83 2.08 -3.64
C VAL A 44 -7.04 1.23 -2.39
N ILE A 45 -6.82 1.76 -1.19
CA ILE A 45 -7.01 1.03 0.08
C ILE A 45 -8.47 0.61 0.27
N ARG A 46 -9.43 1.44 -0.16
CA ARG A 46 -10.86 1.13 -0.07
C ARG A 46 -11.35 0.09 -1.08
N ARG A 47 -10.57 -0.22 -2.13
CA ARG A 47 -10.89 -1.31 -3.06
C ARG A 47 -10.71 -2.66 -2.36
N ARG A 48 -11.66 -3.04 -1.51
CA ARG A 48 -11.76 -4.39 -0.95
C ARG A 48 -12.03 -5.36 -2.09
N ARG A 49 -11.12 -6.33 -2.22
CA ARG A 49 -11.07 -7.46 -3.18
C ARG A 49 -10.49 -7.14 -4.56
N VAL A 50 -9.16 -7.09 -4.63
CA VAL A 50 -8.50 -7.98 -5.60
C VAL A 50 -8.57 -9.37 -4.97
N SER A 51 -9.73 -10.03 -5.10
CA SER A 51 -9.73 -11.49 -4.91
C SER A 51 -8.67 -12.04 -5.87
N ALA A 52 -7.88 -13.01 -5.43
CA ALA A 52 -7.02 -13.74 -6.35
C ALA A 52 -7.87 -14.13 -7.58
N PRO A 53 -7.40 -13.87 -8.81
CA PRO A 53 -8.14 -14.28 -9.99
C PRO A 53 -8.48 -15.76 -9.84
N SER A 54 -9.74 -16.13 -10.05
CA SER A 54 -10.15 -17.53 -10.01
C SER A 54 -9.32 -18.27 -11.06
N LEU A 55 -8.52 -19.25 -10.62
CA LEU A 55 -7.70 -20.09 -11.49
C LEU A 55 -8.61 -20.83 -12.46
N THR A 56 -8.87 -20.23 -13.62
CA THR A 56 -9.77 -20.77 -14.63
C THR A 56 -8.97 -20.89 -15.91
N GLY A 57 -8.42 -22.07 -16.15
CA GLY A 57 -7.72 -22.43 -17.39
C GLY A 57 -6.66 -23.53 -17.20
N PRO A 58 -6.34 -24.32 -18.24
CA PRO A 58 -5.21 -25.24 -18.22
C PRO A 58 -3.93 -24.41 -18.18
N GLY A 59 -3.24 -24.38 -17.03
CA GLY A 59 -2.12 -23.47 -16.77
C GLY A 59 -2.14 -22.77 -15.41
N SER A 60 -2.77 -23.36 -14.38
CA SER A 60 -2.35 -23.09 -13.01
C SER A 60 -0.86 -23.42 -12.94
N GLY A 61 -0.01 -22.38 -12.95
CA GLY A 61 1.44 -22.55 -12.87
C GLY A 61 1.85 -23.42 -11.67
N PRO A 62 3.10 -23.89 -11.63
CA PRO A 62 3.59 -24.70 -10.52
C PRO A 62 3.29 -24.02 -9.19
N ASP A 63 2.99 -24.82 -8.17
CA ASP A 63 2.63 -24.36 -6.83
C ASP A 63 3.60 -23.24 -6.39
N PRO A 64 3.09 -22.06 -5.96
CA PRO A 64 3.95 -20.95 -5.56
C PRO A 64 5.02 -21.31 -4.52
N ASN A 65 4.74 -22.30 -3.65
CA ASN A 65 5.70 -22.80 -2.67
C ASN A 65 6.81 -23.62 -3.33
N LEU A 66 6.51 -24.41 -4.38
CA LEU A 66 7.52 -25.12 -5.17
C LEU A 66 8.45 -24.15 -5.92
N VAL A 67 7.90 -23.03 -6.42
CA VAL A 67 8.70 -22.00 -7.11
C VAL A 67 9.64 -21.29 -6.12
N ALA A 68 9.17 -21.02 -4.90
CA ALA A 68 9.99 -20.39 -3.86
C ALA A 68 11.18 -21.28 -3.45
N GLU A 69 10.96 -22.59 -3.28
CA GLU A 69 12.00 -23.56 -2.91
C GLU A 69 13.11 -23.68 -3.99
N TYR A 70 12.74 -23.58 -5.27
CA TYR A 70 13.70 -23.55 -6.38
C TYR A 70 14.56 -22.27 -6.42
N LEU A 71 13.99 -21.13 -6.01
CA LEU A 71 14.70 -19.85 -5.99
C LEU A 71 15.59 -19.67 -4.76
N GLU A 72 15.26 -20.31 -3.64
CA GLU A 72 16.03 -20.24 -2.39
C GLU A 72 17.28 -21.13 -2.40
N SER A 73 17.33 -22.11 -3.31
CA SER A 73 18.44 -23.04 -3.48
C SER A 73 19.49 -22.61 -4.52
N SER A 74 19.43 -21.36 -5.01
CA SER A 74 20.37 -20.75 -5.97
C SER A 74 21.28 -19.69 -5.36
#